data_AF-A0A2P7NQW5-F1
#
_entry.id   AF-A0A2P7NQW5-F1
#
_cell.length_a   1.000
_cell.length_b   1.000
_cell.length_c   1.000
_cell.angle_alpha   90.00
_cell.angle_beta   90.00
_cell.angle_gamma   90.00
#
_symmetry.space_group_name_H-M   'P 1'
#
loop_
_entity.id
_entity.type
_entity.pdbx_description
1 polymer ?
#
loop_
_entity_poly.entity_id
_entity_poly.type
_entity_poly.pdbx_seq_one_letter_code
_entity_poly.pdbx_strand_id
1 'polypeptide(L)'
;MLTYKNLLKIFYWSYTKPWASRLTGVFSLLFILSGCQTILSPEQATTTFWKAMTNGNLESAKKHTSLETQYLVTKQENIMGASLETGVIVIDGLTAKVATFITLKNPESNNLLSFDTVLLKENDLWKVDYRQTLNNLSVQPFGEVINSLRAIGDVINKKLEQQMPLIENQIKSFSNQLIRQLDEFRHQLEKTNPTEKP
;
A
#
# COMPACT_ATOMS: atom_id res chain seq x y z
N MET A 1 -39.54 -57.82 16.83
CA MET A 1 -38.21 -58.47 16.73
C MET A 1 -37.92 -58.74 15.25
N LEU A 2 -37.40 -57.74 14.53
CA LEU A 2 -37.07 -57.85 13.10
C LEU A 2 -35.61 -58.28 12.97
N THR A 3 -35.42 -59.46 12.38
CA THR A 3 -34.15 -60.14 12.16
C THR A 3 -33.23 -59.38 11.19
N TYR A 4 -31.97 -59.24 11.61
CA TYR A 4 -30.79 -58.66 10.93
C TYR A 4 -30.64 -58.98 9.43
N LYS A 5 -31.21 -60.08 8.95
CA LYS A 5 -31.17 -60.49 7.54
C LYS A 5 -31.93 -59.56 6.57
N ASN A 6 -32.87 -58.74 7.04
CA ASN A 6 -33.61 -57.81 6.16
C ASN A 6 -32.89 -56.48 5.90
N LEU A 7 -31.97 -56.06 6.78
CA LEU A 7 -31.21 -54.82 6.60
C LEU A 7 -30.07 -54.96 5.58
N LEU A 8 -29.51 -56.16 5.44
CA LEU A 8 -28.46 -56.44 4.45
C LEU A 8 -28.96 -56.44 3.00
N LYS A 9 -30.26 -56.64 2.77
CA LYS A 9 -30.83 -56.64 1.41
C LYS A 9 -31.03 -55.23 0.83
N ILE A 10 -31.22 -54.24 1.70
CA ILE A 10 -31.32 -52.83 1.28
C ILE A 10 -29.95 -52.28 0.90
N PHE A 11 -28.88 -52.71 1.59
CA PHE A 11 -27.52 -52.31 1.26
C PHE A 11 -26.95 -52.95 -0.01
N TYR A 12 -27.45 -54.11 -0.43
CA TYR A 12 -26.89 -54.81 -1.60
C TYR A 12 -27.50 -54.37 -2.94
N TRP A 13 -28.64 -53.66 -2.93
CA TRP A 13 -29.34 -53.31 -4.18
C TRP A 13 -28.97 -51.95 -4.78
N SER A 14 -28.28 -51.08 -4.03
CA SER A 14 -27.85 -49.77 -4.55
C SER A 14 -26.48 -49.78 -5.25
N TYR A 15 -25.80 -50.94 -5.35
CA TYR A 15 -24.43 -51.01 -5.88
C TYR A 15 -24.35 -51.29 -7.39
N THR A 16 -25.49 -51.44 -8.09
CA THR A 16 -25.49 -51.74 -9.53
C THR A 16 -26.31 -50.72 -10.32
N LYS A 17 -25.86 -49.46 -10.37
CA LYS A 17 -26.28 -48.54 -11.44
C LYS A 17 -25.21 -47.47 -11.73
N PRO A 18 -24.47 -47.58 -12.85
CA PRO A 18 -23.29 -46.75 -13.14
C PRO A 18 -23.62 -45.28 -13.51
N TRP A 19 -24.90 -44.93 -13.70
CA TRP A 19 -25.32 -43.55 -14.03
C TRP A 19 -25.07 -42.59 -12.85
N ALA A 20 -25.33 -43.00 -11.61
CA ALA A 20 -25.30 -42.08 -10.46
C ALA A 20 -23.87 -41.76 -9.98
N SER A 21 -22.87 -42.51 -10.43
CA SER A 21 -21.48 -42.36 -9.97
C SER A 21 -20.77 -41.13 -10.53
N ARG A 22 -21.32 -40.45 -11.54
CA ARG A 22 -20.68 -39.26 -12.14
C ARG A 22 -21.04 -37.94 -11.45
N LEU A 23 -22.09 -37.89 -10.64
CA LEU A 23 -22.49 -36.66 -9.94
C LEU A 23 -21.94 -36.57 -8.52
N THR A 24 -21.66 -37.69 -7.86
CA THR A 24 -21.15 -37.70 -6.47
C THR A 24 -19.68 -37.28 -6.36
N GLY A 25 -18.87 -37.53 -7.40
CA GLY A 25 -17.46 -37.13 -7.42
C GLY A 25 -17.23 -35.62 -7.57
N VAL A 26 -18.17 -34.90 -8.19
CA VAL A 26 -18.04 -33.45 -8.43
C VAL A 26 -18.44 -32.64 -7.19
N PHE A 27 -19.39 -33.12 -6.39
CA PHE A 27 -19.88 -32.39 -5.22
C PHE A 27 -18.91 -32.42 -4.02
N SER A 28 -18.11 -33.49 -3.87
CA SER A 28 -17.08 -33.56 -2.81
C SER A 28 -15.82 -32.74 -3.10
N LEU A 29 -15.57 -32.34 -4.35
CA LEU A 29 -14.40 -31.53 -4.71
C LEU A 29 -14.59 -30.02 -4.44
N LEU A 30 -15.84 -29.57 -4.26
CA LEU A 30 -16.18 -28.14 -4.10
C LEU A 30 -15.98 -27.59 -2.68
N PHE A 31 -15.80 -28.44 -1.66
CA PHE A 31 -15.67 -28.01 -0.26
C PHE A 31 -14.24 -27.74 0.21
N ILE A 32 -13.21 -27.96 -0.63
CA ILE A 32 -11.80 -27.84 -0.21
C ILE A 32 -11.20 -26.45 -0.53
N LEU A 33 -11.98 -25.54 -1.14
CA LEU A 33 -11.54 -24.15 -1.42
C LEU A 33 -11.94 -23.14 -0.34
N SER A 34 -12.38 -23.57 0.84
CA SER A 34 -12.43 -22.71 2.01
C SER A 34 -11.01 -22.42 2.48
N GLY A 35 -10.32 -21.52 1.76
CA GLY A 35 -9.05 -20.95 2.21
C GLY A 35 -9.28 -20.38 3.61
N CYS A 36 -8.66 -21.01 4.60
CA CYS A 36 -8.72 -20.58 5.98
C CYS A 36 -8.09 -19.18 6.04
N GLN A 37 -8.92 -18.14 6.00
CA GLN A 37 -8.44 -16.78 6.21
C GLN A 37 -8.12 -16.67 7.69
N THR A 38 -6.87 -16.98 8.05
CA THR A 38 -6.41 -16.82 9.42
C THR A 38 -6.45 -15.33 9.77
N ILE A 39 -7.42 -14.96 10.59
CA ILE A 39 -7.53 -13.61 11.15
C ILE A 39 -6.35 -13.44 12.11
N LEU A 40 -5.44 -12.52 11.77
CA LEU A 40 -4.30 -12.18 12.61
C LEU A 40 -4.74 -11.18 13.68
N SER A 41 -4.20 -11.30 14.90
CA SER A 41 -4.27 -10.22 15.90
C SER A 41 -3.47 -8.99 15.46
N PRO A 42 -3.68 -7.79 16.06
CA PRO A 42 -2.89 -6.60 15.74
C PRO A 42 -1.39 -6.83 15.87
N GLU A 43 -0.94 -7.51 16.93
CA GLU A 43 0.46 -7.84 17.15
C GLU A 43 1.02 -8.76 16.06
N GLN A 44 0.26 -9.80 15.67
CA GLN A 44 0.67 -10.70 14.60
C GLN A 44 0.74 -9.97 13.25
N ALA A 45 -0.22 -9.11 12.93
CA ALA A 45 -0.20 -8.30 11.72
C ALA A 45 1.03 -7.37 11.68
N THR A 46 1.32 -6.66 12.77
CA THR A 46 2.54 -5.85 12.94
C THR A 46 3.80 -6.68 12.77
N THR A 47 3.87 -7.83 13.44
CA THR A 47 5.04 -8.72 13.41
C THR A 47 5.29 -9.25 12.00
N THR A 48 4.25 -9.70 11.31
CA THR A 48 4.37 -10.23 9.96
C THR A 48 4.76 -9.14 8.97
N PHE A 49 4.21 -7.93 9.10
CA PHE A 49 4.59 -6.79 8.28
C PHE A 49 6.07 -6.43 8.46
N TRP A 50 6.53 -6.20 9.69
CA TRP A 50 7.90 -5.77 9.93
C TRP A 50 8.93 -6.86 9.64
N LYS A 51 8.63 -8.14 9.91
CA LYS A 51 9.48 -9.25 9.45
C LYS A 51 9.61 -9.29 7.93
N ALA A 52 8.54 -9.00 7.19
CA ALA A 52 8.62 -8.90 5.74
C ALA A 52 9.51 -7.73 5.30
N MET A 53 9.39 -6.57 5.96
CA MET A 53 10.24 -5.40 5.71
C MET A 53 11.73 -5.66 5.99
N THR A 54 12.06 -6.22 7.16
CA THR A 54 13.46 -6.51 7.53
C THR A 54 14.08 -7.62 6.68
N ASN A 55 13.27 -8.51 6.10
CA ASN A 55 13.71 -9.53 5.15
C ASN A 55 13.72 -9.06 3.69
N GLY A 56 13.31 -7.81 3.41
CA GLY A 56 13.22 -7.28 2.04
C GLY A 56 12.09 -7.88 1.19
N ASN A 57 11.13 -8.58 1.79
CA ASN A 57 9.99 -9.18 1.09
C ASN A 57 8.84 -8.17 0.97
N LEU A 58 8.95 -7.27 -0.01
CA LEU A 58 7.98 -6.19 -0.22
C LEU A 58 6.58 -6.68 -0.57
N GLU A 59 6.46 -7.75 -1.34
CA GLU A 59 5.15 -8.28 -1.73
C GLU A 59 4.40 -8.82 -0.51
N SER A 60 5.12 -9.49 0.40
CA SER A 60 4.53 -9.88 1.69
C SER A 60 4.20 -8.65 2.54
N ALA A 61 5.08 -7.66 2.64
CA ALA A 61 4.81 -6.45 3.41
C ALA A 61 3.55 -5.72 2.91
N LYS A 62 3.43 -5.50 1.60
CA LYS A 62 2.25 -4.91 0.94
C LYS A 62 0.97 -5.67 1.25
N LYS A 63 1.00 -7.01 1.31
CA LYS A 63 -0.18 -7.82 1.67
C LYS A 63 -0.69 -7.52 3.07
N HIS A 64 0.16 -7.05 3.99
CA HIS A 64 -0.19 -6.69 5.37
C HIS A 64 -0.43 -5.19 5.58
N THR A 65 -0.39 -4.38 4.53
CA THR A 65 -0.65 -2.94 4.56
C THR A 65 -2.07 -2.62 4.13
N SER A 66 -2.62 -1.52 4.65
CA SER A 66 -3.94 -1.02 4.25
C SER A 66 -3.93 -0.68 2.77
N LEU A 67 -5.05 -0.90 2.07
CA LEU A 67 -5.12 -0.68 0.62
C LEU A 67 -4.76 0.76 0.24
N GLU A 68 -5.21 1.73 1.05
CA GLU A 68 -4.93 3.15 0.82
C GLU A 68 -3.42 3.47 0.90
N THR A 69 -2.66 2.77 1.74
CA THR A 69 -1.24 3.10 1.99
C THR A 69 -0.25 2.09 1.41
N GLN A 70 -0.76 1.04 0.75
CA GLN A 70 0.06 -0.04 0.20
C GLN A 70 1.13 0.45 -0.80
N TYR A 71 0.82 1.48 -1.60
CA TYR A 71 1.74 2.02 -2.59
C TYR A 71 2.97 2.72 -1.99
N LEU A 72 2.90 3.10 -0.71
CA LEU A 72 4.00 3.75 0.01
C LEU A 72 5.05 2.74 0.49
N VAL A 73 4.73 1.44 0.50
CA VAL A 73 5.63 0.38 0.96
C VAL A 73 6.76 0.19 -0.05
N THR A 74 7.94 0.66 0.33
CA THR A 74 9.17 0.58 -0.45
C THR A 74 10.28 -0.10 0.34
N LYS A 75 11.32 -0.54 -0.37
CA LYS A 75 12.49 -1.16 0.27
C LYS A 75 13.20 -0.17 1.18
N GLN A 76 13.51 -0.60 2.39
CA GLN A 76 14.29 0.15 3.37
C GLN A 76 15.56 -0.62 3.71
N GLU A 77 16.67 -0.26 3.06
CA GLU A 77 17.96 -0.94 3.23
C GLU A 77 18.47 -0.84 4.68
N ASN A 78 18.16 0.25 5.37
CA ASN A 78 18.65 0.54 6.71
C ASN A 78 18.09 -0.39 7.80
N ILE A 79 16.94 -1.04 7.57
CA ILE A 79 16.33 -1.99 8.52
C ILE A 79 16.52 -3.45 8.11
N MET A 80 17.24 -3.72 7.01
CA MET A 80 17.44 -5.09 6.56
C MET A 80 18.25 -5.90 7.58
N GLY A 81 17.74 -7.09 7.90
CA GLY A 81 18.34 -7.96 8.91
C GLY A 81 18.28 -7.41 10.34
N ALA A 82 17.51 -6.35 10.59
CA ALA A 82 17.22 -5.85 11.94
C ALA A 82 16.37 -6.86 12.72
N SER A 83 16.53 -6.88 14.05
CA SER A 83 15.62 -7.63 14.93
C SER A 83 14.40 -6.80 15.29
N LEU A 84 13.30 -7.48 15.58
CA LEU A 84 11.99 -6.90 15.85
C LEU A 84 11.45 -7.42 17.18
N GLU A 85 10.94 -6.50 17.99
CA GLU A 85 10.15 -6.79 19.19
C GLU A 85 8.86 -5.94 19.18
N THR A 86 7.80 -6.48 19.78
CA THR A 86 6.50 -5.81 19.96
C THR A 86 6.21 -5.63 21.44
N GLY A 87 5.46 -4.60 21.78
CA GLY A 87 5.08 -4.27 23.15
C GLY A 87 3.59 -4.06 23.31
N VAL A 88 3.23 -3.04 24.12
CA VAL A 88 1.84 -2.72 24.47
C VAL A 88 0.96 -2.57 23.22
N ILE A 89 -0.23 -3.15 23.30
CA ILE A 89 -1.26 -3.13 22.25
C ILE A 89 -2.44 -2.33 22.78
N VAL A 90 -2.87 -1.30 22.05
CA VAL A 90 -4.06 -0.51 22.33
C VAL A 90 -5.02 -0.67 21.15
N ILE A 91 -6.23 -1.15 21.40
CA ILE A 91 -7.27 -1.33 20.38
C ILE A 91 -8.39 -0.33 20.67
N ASP A 92 -8.72 0.49 19.67
CA ASP A 92 -9.82 1.47 19.73
C ASP A 92 -10.69 1.32 18.47
N GLY A 93 -11.78 0.55 18.63
CA GLY A 93 -12.74 0.26 17.56
C GLY A 93 -12.10 -0.42 16.35
N LEU A 94 -12.05 0.30 15.23
CA LEU A 94 -11.48 -0.15 13.96
C LEU A 94 -9.99 0.18 13.81
N THR A 95 -9.37 0.74 14.85
CA THR A 95 -7.97 1.11 14.86
C THR A 95 -7.23 0.39 15.98
N ALA A 96 -5.93 0.15 15.79
CA ALA A 96 -5.08 -0.35 16.85
C ALA A 96 -3.68 0.28 16.76
N LYS A 97 -3.00 0.36 17.89
CA LYS A 97 -1.59 0.74 17.99
C LYS A 97 -0.82 -0.37 18.67
N VAL A 98 0.35 -0.69 18.10
CA VAL A 98 1.27 -1.68 18.65
C VAL A 98 2.63 -1.01 18.83
N ALA A 99 3.09 -0.89 20.07
CA ALA A 99 4.46 -0.45 20.36
C ALA A 99 5.45 -1.40 19.67
N THR A 100 6.36 -0.83 18.89
CA THR A 100 7.26 -1.56 18.00
C THR A 100 8.69 -1.11 18.25
N PHE A 101 9.58 -2.09 18.37
CA PHE A 101 10.99 -1.91 18.65
C PHE A 101 11.81 -2.60 17.56
N ILE A 102 12.62 -1.85 16.82
CA ILE A 102 13.50 -2.39 15.78
C ILE A 102 14.95 -2.12 16.18
N THR A 103 15.75 -3.16 16.38
CA THR A 103 17.18 -3.02 16.67
C THR A 103 17.97 -3.17 15.38
N LEU A 104 18.60 -2.08 14.95
CA LEU A 104 19.37 -2.03 13.71
C LEU A 104 20.68 -2.83 13.85
N LYS A 105 21.05 -3.53 12.79
CA LYS A 105 22.31 -4.27 12.71
C LYS A 105 23.43 -3.33 12.26
N ASN A 106 23.92 -2.46 13.15
CA ASN A 106 25.06 -1.58 12.87
C ASN A 106 26.26 -1.95 13.77
N PRO A 107 27.47 -2.18 13.21
CA PRO A 107 28.66 -2.53 13.98
C PRO A 107 29.14 -1.45 14.98
N GLU A 108 28.76 -0.18 14.82
CA GLU A 108 29.25 0.92 15.67
C GLU A 108 28.24 1.41 16.72
N SER A 109 26.95 1.09 16.58
CA SER A 109 25.93 1.36 17.61
C SER A 109 24.66 0.55 17.33
N ASN A 110 24.24 -0.29 18.29
CA ASN A 110 22.92 -0.93 18.24
C ASN A 110 21.84 0.13 18.47
N ASN A 111 21.47 0.83 17.40
CA ASN A 111 20.43 1.84 17.45
C ASN A 111 19.07 1.17 17.53
N LEU A 112 18.36 1.43 18.64
CA LEU A 112 16.99 0.97 18.87
C LEU A 112 16.02 2.03 18.35
N LEU A 113 15.17 1.64 17.41
CA LEU A 113 14.04 2.43 16.93
C LEU A 113 12.80 2.04 17.74
N SER A 114 12.17 3.00 18.39
CA SER A 114 10.93 2.80 19.16
C SER A 114 9.82 3.69 18.61
N PHE A 115 8.70 3.09 18.24
CA PHE A 115 7.56 3.81 17.65
C PHE A 115 6.27 3.00 17.73
N ASP A 116 5.13 3.66 17.51
CA ASP A 116 3.83 2.99 17.42
C ASP A 116 3.51 2.62 15.97
N THR A 117 3.36 1.32 15.70
CA THR A 117 2.74 0.83 14.46
C THR A 117 1.24 1.02 14.56
N VAL A 118 0.64 1.74 13.59
CA VAL A 118 -0.80 1.96 13.53
C VAL A 118 -1.43 0.98 12.58
N LEU A 119 -2.57 0.40 12.98
CA LEU A 119 -3.34 -0.54 12.21
C LEU A 119 -4.78 -0.08 12.03
N LEU A 120 -5.34 -0.44 10.89
CA LEU A 120 -6.75 -0.29 10.55
C LEU A 120 -7.35 -1.68 10.31
N LYS A 121 -8.61 -1.86 10.71
CA LYS A 121 -9.36 -3.08 10.46
C LYS A 121 -10.08 -2.98 9.10
N GLU A 122 -9.61 -3.72 8.11
CA GLU A 122 -10.19 -3.79 6.75
C GLU A 122 -10.68 -5.22 6.48
N ASN A 123 -11.97 -5.39 6.13
CA ASN A 123 -12.57 -6.71 5.87
C ASN A 123 -12.28 -7.73 6.98
N ASP A 124 -12.44 -7.31 8.23
CA ASP A 124 -12.13 -8.07 9.44
C ASP A 124 -10.65 -8.46 9.66
N LEU A 125 -9.74 -7.92 8.85
CA LEU A 125 -8.30 -8.14 8.97
C LEU A 125 -7.58 -6.87 9.42
N TRP A 126 -6.67 -7.00 10.37
CA TRP A 126 -5.78 -5.91 10.73
C TRP A 126 -4.72 -5.68 9.64
N LYS A 127 -4.61 -4.43 9.21
CA LYS A 127 -3.69 -3.95 8.18
C LYS A 127 -2.92 -2.77 8.72
N VAL A 128 -1.63 -2.69 8.44
CA VAL A 128 -0.81 -1.54 8.85
C VAL A 128 -1.24 -0.32 8.05
N ASP A 129 -1.63 0.76 8.72
CA ASP A 129 -1.67 2.10 8.11
C ASP A 129 -0.24 2.60 8.06
N TYR A 130 0.39 2.40 6.91
CA TYR A 130 1.81 2.67 6.76
C TYR A 130 2.09 4.17 6.76
N ARG A 131 1.18 5.00 6.22
CA ARG A 131 1.32 6.46 6.25
C ARG A 131 1.30 6.97 7.70
N GLN A 132 0.33 6.54 8.51
CA GLN A 132 0.24 6.98 9.89
C GLN A 132 1.37 6.41 10.75
N THR A 133 1.81 5.18 10.48
CA THR A 133 3.01 4.60 11.10
C THR A 133 4.26 5.41 10.78
N LEU A 134 4.45 5.84 9.52
CA LEU A 134 5.55 6.71 9.13
C LEU A 134 5.51 8.07 9.82
N ASN A 135 4.31 8.64 10.04
CA ASN A 135 4.17 9.90 10.77
C ASN A 135 4.58 9.75 12.24
N ASN A 136 4.32 8.59 12.85
CA ASN A 136 4.72 8.29 14.23
C ASN A 136 6.22 8.02 14.39
N LEU A 137 6.96 7.78 13.31
CA LEU A 137 8.42 7.55 13.33
C LEU A 137 9.27 8.82 13.58
N SER A 138 8.66 9.89 14.08
CA SER A 138 9.26 11.22 14.15
C SER A 138 10.01 11.53 15.46
N VAL A 139 10.97 10.69 15.89
CA VAL A 139 12.06 11.10 16.81
C VAL A 139 13.30 10.17 16.65
N GLN A 140 13.99 10.21 15.49
CA GLN A 140 15.40 9.79 15.29
C GLN A 140 15.75 8.26 15.31
N PRO A 141 16.71 7.75 14.48
CA PRO A 141 17.18 8.18 13.16
C PRO A 141 16.65 7.25 12.03
N PHE A 142 15.54 7.63 11.40
CA PHE A 142 15.32 7.39 9.95
C PHE A 142 15.84 8.57 9.11
N GLY A 143 16.66 9.44 9.73
CA GLY A 143 17.11 10.71 9.19
C GLY A 143 17.82 10.59 7.84
N GLU A 144 18.39 9.45 7.48
CA GLU A 144 19.03 9.26 6.17
C GLU A 144 18.02 9.19 5.00
N VAL A 145 16.80 8.69 5.22
CA VAL A 145 15.74 8.65 4.19
C VAL A 145 15.06 10.01 4.04
N ILE A 146 14.90 10.76 5.13
CA ILE A 146 14.41 12.16 5.06
C ILE A 146 15.50 13.08 4.49
N ASN A 147 16.77 12.83 4.79
CA ASN A 147 17.90 13.57 4.22
C ASN A 147 18.07 13.30 2.73
N SER A 148 17.79 12.10 2.22
CA SER A 148 17.82 11.83 0.78
C SER A 148 16.67 12.53 0.03
N LEU A 149 15.48 12.65 0.64
CA LEU A 149 14.39 13.47 0.12
C LEU A 149 14.70 14.98 0.17
N ARG A 150 15.34 15.46 1.25
CA ARG A 150 15.82 16.85 1.35
C ARG A 150 16.92 17.13 0.33
N ALA A 151 17.84 16.20 0.10
CA ALA A 151 18.88 16.31 -0.91
C ALA A 151 18.30 16.32 -2.34
N ILE A 152 17.24 15.55 -2.61
CA ILE A 152 16.49 15.63 -3.87
C ILE A 152 15.81 17.00 -3.99
N GLY A 153 15.21 17.50 -2.90
CA GLY A 153 14.66 18.85 -2.82
C GLY A 153 15.69 19.93 -3.11
N ASP A 154 16.87 19.87 -2.49
CA ASP A 154 17.97 20.84 -2.67
C ASP A 154 18.59 20.76 -4.08
N VAL A 155 18.67 19.57 -4.68
CA VAL A 155 19.11 19.40 -6.08
C VAL A 155 18.06 19.94 -7.05
N ILE A 156 16.77 19.72 -6.79
CA ILE A 156 15.68 20.31 -7.58
C ILE A 156 15.70 21.83 -7.41
N ASN A 157 15.86 22.35 -6.20
CA ASN A 157 15.86 23.79 -5.92
C ASN A 157 17.06 24.48 -6.55
N LYS A 158 18.28 23.91 -6.45
CA LYS A 158 19.47 24.42 -7.14
C LYS A 158 19.33 24.36 -8.66
N LYS A 159 18.73 23.28 -9.20
CA LYS A 159 18.51 23.15 -10.64
C LYS A 159 17.40 24.09 -11.13
N LEU A 160 16.39 24.36 -10.30
CA LEU A 160 15.38 25.38 -10.55
C LEU A 160 16.02 26.78 -10.52
N GLU A 161 16.81 27.13 -9.51
CA GLU A 161 17.53 28.41 -9.41
C GLU A 161 18.47 28.64 -10.59
N GLN A 162 19.20 27.61 -11.03
CA GLN A 162 20.05 27.68 -12.21
C GLN A 162 19.25 27.78 -13.53
N GLN A 163 18.01 27.29 -13.56
CA GLN A 163 17.13 27.36 -14.74
C GLN A 163 16.12 28.51 -14.68
N MET A 164 15.99 29.23 -13.56
CA MET A 164 15.14 30.42 -13.42
C MET A 164 15.40 31.48 -14.51
N PRO A 165 16.66 31.84 -14.87
CA PRO A 165 16.88 32.80 -15.95
C PRO A 165 16.43 32.28 -17.33
N LEU A 166 16.42 30.97 -17.55
CA LEU A 166 15.90 30.38 -18.80
C LEU A 166 14.36 30.37 -18.80
N ILE A 167 13.74 30.06 -17.67
CA ILE A 167 12.28 30.06 -17.49
C ILE A 167 11.73 31.49 -17.60
N GLU A 168 12.39 32.49 -17.00
CA GLU A 168 12.00 33.89 -17.09
C GLU A 168 12.03 34.41 -18.54
N ASN A 169 13.09 34.06 -19.28
CA ASN A 169 13.20 34.43 -20.68
C ASN A 169 12.16 33.73 -21.56
N GLN A 170 11.80 32.47 -21.26
CA GLN A 170 10.75 31.74 -21.95
C GLN A 170 9.35 32.28 -21.63
N ILE A 171 9.08 32.68 -20.38
CA ILE A 171 7.80 33.30 -19.99
C ILE A 171 7.66 34.68 -20.63
N LYS A 172 8.72 35.50 -20.65
CA LYS A 172 8.71 36.80 -21.32
C LYS A 172 8.51 36.67 -22.83
N SER A 173 9.19 35.73 -23.49
CA SER A 173 9.02 35.52 -24.93
C SER A 173 7.62 35.02 -25.26
N PHE A 174 7.07 34.11 -24.47
CA PHE A 174 5.69 33.62 -24.60
C PHE A 174 4.66 34.74 -24.37
N SER A 175 4.83 35.56 -23.33
CA SER A 175 3.97 36.73 -23.06
C SER A 175 3.99 37.73 -24.22
N ASN A 176 5.16 38.02 -24.78
CA ASN A 176 5.29 38.93 -25.93
C ASN A 176 4.65 38.35 -27.19
N GLN A 177 4.70 37.03 -27.38
CA GLN A 177 4.01 36.36 -28.47
C GLN A 177 2.48 36.44 -28.31
N LEU A 178 1.96 36.22 -27.09
CA LEU A 178 0.52 36.35 -26.81
C LEU A 178 0.00 37.76 -27.04
N ILE A 179 0.73 38.79 -26.58
CA ILE A 179 0.35 40.20 -26.81
C ILE A 179 0.29 40.49 -28.31
N ARG A 180 1.30 40.07 -29.08
CA ARG A 180 1.31 40.25 -30.54
C ARG A 180 0.14 39.57 -31.23
N GLN A 181 -0.19 38.34 -30.82
CA GLN A 181 -1.34 37.63 -31.39
C GLN A 181 -2.68 38.31 -31.06
N LEU A 182 -2.82 38.85 -29.84
CA LEU A 182 -4.00 39.59 -29.43
C LEU A 182 -4.14 40.92 -30.19
N ASP A 183 -3.05 41.66 -30.39
CA ASP A 183 -3.06 42.89 -31.18
C ASP A 183 -3.36 42.61 -32.65
N GLU A 184 -2.81 41.55 -33.22
CA GLU A 184 -3.09 41.14 -34.60
C GLU A 184 -4.56 40.72 -34.76
N PHE A 185 -5.10 39.97 -33.81
CA PHE A 185 -6.52 39.62 -33.78
C PHE A 185 -7.42 40.85 -33.68
N ARG A 186 -7.07 41.82 -32.81
CA ARG A 186 -7.79 43.09 -32.70
C ARG A 186 -7.74 43.89 -33.99
N HIS A 187 -6.59 44.00 -34.64
CA HIS A 187 -6.47 44.71 -35.92
C HIS A 187 -7.25 44.00 -37.05
N GLN A 188 -7.35 42.67 -37.03
CA GLN A 188 -8.22 41.95 -37.95
C GLN A 188 -9.71 42.27 -37.70
N LEU A 189 -10.13 42.40 -36.44
CA LEU A 189 -11.49 42.83 -36.08
C LEU A 189 -11.77 44.28 -36.48
N GLU A 190 -10.82 45.20 -36.29
CA GLU A 190 -10.96 46.61 -36.72
C GLU A 190 -11.01 46.73 -38.25
N LYS A 191 -10.25 45.91 -38.98
CA LYS A 191 -10.25 45.90 -40.45
C LYS A 191 -11.51 45.27 -41.05
N THR A 192 -12.14 44.34 -40.33
CA THR A 192 -13.38 43.66 -40.78
C THR A 192 -14.66 44.39 -40.39
N ASN A 193 -14.55 45.52 -39.67
CA ASN A 193 -15.70 46.33 -39.28
C ASN A 193 -15.65 47.72 -39.95
N PRO A 194 -16.13 47.87 -41.20
CA PRO A 194 -16.27 49.19 -41.80
C PRO A 194 -17.40 49.92 -41.10
N THR A 195 -17.03 50.92 -40.31
CA THR A 195 -17.90 51.92 -39.68
C THR A 195 -19.08 52.29 -40.58
N GLU A 196 -20.26 51.75 -40.27
CA GLU A 196 -21.54 52.30 -40.68
C GLU A 196 -21.70 53.61 -39.91
N LYS A 197 -21.44 54.73 -40.58
CA LYS A 197 -21.68 56.07 -40.02
C LYS A 197 -23.13 56.46 -40.36
N PRO A 198 -23.92 56.93 -39.39
CA PRO A 198 -25.24 57.50 -39.66
C PRO A 198 -25.14 58.80 -40.48
#